data_AF-A0A8X7MKX6-F1
#
_entry.id   AF-A0A8X7MKX6-F1
#
_cell.length_a   1.000
_cell.length_b   1.000
_cell.length_c   1.000
_cell.angle_alpha   90.00
_cell.angle_beta   90.00
_cell.angle_gamma   90.00
#
_symmetry.space_group_name_H-M   'P 1'
#
loop_
_entity.id
_entity.type
_entity.pdbx_description
1 polymer ?
#
loop_
_entity_poly.entity_id
_entity_poly.type
_entity_poly.pdbx_seq_one_letter_code
_entity_poly.pdbx_strand_id
1 'polypeptide(L)'
;MVMSRLSWPVVLASHQRIKERGSDGLAMEAVSGIKTVAALGREQDIMLLLDYRLQKPYTDGIRQIFLGNFFLALSLSISYFVYGFAYWWGSRNVADGYYSQVDFFIVLPALLFSAQASGQLLAFSPDISKAHVSASNIFGLLDEYPPKL
;
A
#
# COMPACT_ATOMS: atom_id res chain seq x y z
N MET A 1 2.72 49.63 11.87
CA MET A 1 3.23 48.58 12.79
C MET A 1 2.42 47.29 12.58
N VAL A 2 2.51 46.68 11.39
CA VAL A 2 1.73 45.48 10.99
C VAL A 2 2.65 44.59 10.17
N MET A 3 3.62 43.92 10.81
CA MET A 3 4.55 43.02 10.09
C MET A 3 5.06 41.85 10.94
N SER A 4 4.45 41.58 12.11
CA SER A 4 4.96 40.59 13.08
C SER A 4 4.11 39.31 13.22
N ARG A 5 2.89 39.28 12.65
CA ARG A 5 1.94 38.17 12.89
C ARG A 5 1.77 37.14 11.77
N LEU A 6 2.36 37.33 10.58
CA LEU A 6 2.17 36.40 9.45
C LEU A 6 3.31 35.39 9.20
N SER A 7 4.48 35.51 9.82
CA SER A 7 5.60 34.59 9.56
C SER A 7 5.47 33.23 10.26
N TRP A 8 4.72 33.15 11.36
CA TRP A 8 4.63 31.94 12.19
C TRP A 8 3.95 30.72 11.52
N PRO A 9 2.82 30.84 10.79
CA PRO A 9 2.23 29.68 10.12
C PRO A 9 3.08 29.17 8.94
N VAL A 10 3.80 30.06 8.23
CA VAL A 10 4.73 29.67 7.16
C VAL A 10 5.98 28.98 7.70
N VAL A 11 6.54 29.48 8.82
CA VAL A 11 7.69 28.86 9.47
C VAL A 11 7.31 27.49 10.03
N LEU A 12 6.15 27.35 10.69
CA LEU A 12 5.66 26.07 11.18
C LEU A 12 5.37 25.07 10.04
N ALA A 13 4.77 25.53 8.92
CA ALA A 13 4.57 24.70 7.74
C ALA A 13 5.92 24.26 7.13
N SER A 14 6.94 25.12 7.11
CA SER A 14 8.28 24.76 6.62
C SER A 14 8.96 23.70 7.50
N HIS A 15 8.79 23.77 8.83
CA HIS A 15 9.29 22.74 9.75
C HIS A 15 8.53 21.41 9.61
N GLN A 16 7.23 21.46 9.28
CA GLN A 16 6.43 20.27 8.98
C GLN A 16 6.88 19.60 7.66
N ARG A 17 7.09 20.39 6.60
CA ARG A 17 7.56 19.90 5.29
C ARG A 17 8.96 19.29 5.33
N ILE A 18 9.84 19.79 6.21
CA ILE A 18 11.19 19.23 6.39
C ILE A 18 11.14 17.90 7.16
N LYS A 19 10.13 17.68 8.02
CA LYS A 19 9.89 16.40 8.69
C LYS A 19 9.26 15.35 7.76
N GLU A 20 8.41 15.77 6.82
CA GLU A 20 7.78 14.88 5.83
C GLU A 20 8.70 14.52 4.65
N ARG A 21 9.73 15.33 4.38
CA ARG A 21 10.81 14.97 3.47
C ARG A 21 11.68 13.88 4.11
N GLY A 22 11.19 12.65 4.02
CA GLY A 22 11.94 11.44 4.35
C GLY A 22 13.18 11.29 3.47
N SER A 23 13.83 10.14 3.59
CA SER A 23 15.07 9.79 2.89
C SER A 23 15.00 10.05 1.38
N ASP A 24 13.81 9.88 0.77
CA ASP A 24 13.55 10.13 -0.65
C ASP A 24 13.74 11.60 -1.06
N GLY A 25 13.34 12.55 -0.20
CA GLY A 25 13.48 13.98 -0.48
C GLY A 25 14.94 14.44 -0.49
N LEU A 26 15.74 13.94 0.46
CA LEU A 26 17.18 14.21 0.53
C LEU A 26 17.96 13.53 -0.60
N ALA A 27 17.60 12.30 -0.96
CA ALA A 27 18.19 11.61 -2.10
C ALA A 27 17.92 12.37 -3.41
N MET A 28 16.68 12.84 -3.61
CA MET A 28 16.28 13.59 -4.78
C MET A 28 16.95 14.97 -4.86
N GLU A 29 17.18 15.63 -3.72
CA GLU A 29 17.91 16.89 -3.61
C GLU A 29 19.42 16.71 -3.87
N ALA A 30 20.03 15.64 -3.36
CA ALA A 30 21.43 15.29 -3.61
C ALA A 30 21.69 14.92 -5.09
N VAL A 31 20.78 14.16 -5.71
CA VAL A 31 20.85 13.82 -7.15
C VAL A 31 20.65 15.07 -8.01
N SER A 32 19.74 15.96 -7.64
CA SER A 32 19.52 17.24 -8.34
C SER A 32 20.72 18.19 -8.21
N GLY A 33 21.46 18.13 -7.09
CA GLY A 33 22.61 18.99 -6.80
C GLY A 33 23.99 18.39 -7.10
N ILE A 34 24.08 17.23 -7.79
CA ILE A 34 25.31 16.42 -7.86
C ILE A 34 26.53 17.18 -8.43
N LYS A 35 26.31 18.11 -9.37
CA LYS A 35 27.38 18.99 -9.92
C LYS A 35 27.90 19.98 -8.87
N THR A 36 27.02 20.48 -8.01
CA THR A 36 27.35 21.42 -6.93
C THR A 36 28.07 20.70 -5.80
N VAL A 37 27.66 19.48 -5.47
CA VAL A 37 28.30 18.63 -4.46
C VAL A 37 29.72 18.23 -4.89
N ALA A 38 29.89 17.81 -6.14
CA ALA A 38 31.19 17.49 -6.71
C ALA A 38 32.11 18.73 -6.76
N ALA A 39 31.57 19.91 -7.07
CA ALA A 39 32.33 21.16 -7.06
C ALA A 39 32.78 21.60 -5.65
N LEU A 40 32.02 21.26 -4.60
CA LEU A 40 32.40 21.53 -3.19
C LEU A 40 33.25 20.41 -2.56
N GLY A 41 33.44 19.26 -3.23
CA GLY A 41 34.21 18.14 -2.70
C GLY A 41 33.63 17.52 -1.41
N ARG A 42 32.32 17.68 -1.17
CA ARG A 42 31.61 17.29 0.08
C ARG A 42 30.80 16.01 -0.08
N GLU A 43 31.23 15.12 -0.97
CA GLU A 43 30.54 13.86 -1.26
C GLU A 43 30.47 12.94 -0.03
N GLN A 44 31.54 12.86 0.77
CA GLN A 44 31.60 12.04 1.98
C GLN A 44 30.60 12.48 3.05
N ASP A 45 30.43 13.79 3.25
CA ASP A 45 29.49 14.33 4.24
C ASP A 45 28.03 14.02 3.86
N ILE A 46 27.69 14.12 2.58
CA ILE A 46 26.35 13.77 2.09
C ILE A 46 26.11 12.27 2.14
N MET A 47 27.13 11.45 1.84
CA MET A 47 27.02 10.00 1.89
C MET A 47 26.80 9.49 3.33
N LEU A 48 27.49 10.06 4.32
CA LEU A 48 27.25 9.78 5.74
C LEU A 48 25.86 10.20 6.19
N LEU A 49 25.39 11.36 5.72
CA LEU A 49 24.05 11.86 6.04
C LEU A 49 22.97 10.96 5.40
N LEU A 50 23.19 10.46 4.19
CA LEU A 50 22.29 9.52 3.53
C LEU A 50 22.25 8.17 4.26
N ASP A 51 23.40 7.62 4.64
CA ASP A 51 23.52 6.34 5.35
C ASP A 51 22.79 6.39 6.71
N TYR A 52 23.01 7.46 7.48
CA TYR A 52 22.29 7.71 8.73
C TYR A 52 20.77 7.80 8.54
N ARG A 53 20.32 8.38 7.42
CA ARG A 53 18.89 8.53 7.10
C ARG A 53 18.26 7.30 6.47
N LEU A 54 19.06 6.37 5.95
CA LEU A 54 18.62 5.08 5.39
C LEU A 54 18.53 3.99 6.46
N GLN A 55 19.30 4.09 7.54
CA GLN A 55 19.32 3.07 8.61
C GLN A 55 17.95 2.87 9.28
N LYS A 56 17.19 3.96 9.46
CA LYS A 56 15.85 3.95 10.04
C LYS A 56 14.80 3.26 9.13
N PRO A 57 14.60 3.70 7.87
CA PRO A 57 13.67 3.02 6.95
C PRO A 57 14.11 1.61 6.60
N TYR A 58 15.41 1.29 6.65
CA TYR A 58 15.89 -0.08 6.48
C TYR A 58 15.39 -1.01 7.60
N THR A 59 15.54 -0.58 8.85
CA THR A 59 15.08 -1.36 10.01
C THR A 59 13.56 -1.46 10.08
N ASP A 60 12.86 -0.35 9.78
CA ASP A 60 11.40 -0.31 9.70
C ASP A 60 10.89 -1.18 8.54
N GLY A 61 11.60 -1.17 7.40
CA GLY A 61 11.33 -2.01 6.24
C GLY A 61 11.43 -3.49 6.57
N ILE A 62 12.48 -3.93 7.30
CA ILE A 62 12.61 -5.34 7.73
C ILE A 62 11.44 -5.75 8.62
N ARG A 63 11.01 -4.89 9.55
CA ARG A 63 9.84 -5.18 10.41
C ARG A 63 8.55 -5.27 9.60
N GLN A 64 8.36 -4.38 8.64
CA GLN A 64 7.20 -4.40 7.75
C GLN A 64 7.20 -5.64 6.85
N ILE A 65 8.36 -6.02 6.31
CA ILE A 65 8.52 -7.24 5.52
C ILE A 65 8.16 -8.45 6.37
N PHE A 66 8.66 -8.55 7.61
CA PHE A 66 8.36 -9.68 8.47
C PHE A 66 6.86 -9.77 8.79
N LEU A 67 6.24 -8.64 9.16
CA LEU A 67 4.82 -8.59 9.46
C LEU A 67 3.96 -8.91 8.23
N GLY A 68 4.33 -8.37 7.07
CA GLY A 68 3.66 -8.63 5.80
C GLY A 68 3.75 -10.10 5.39
N ASN A 69 4.94 -10.70 5.48
CA ASN A 69 5.15 -12.13 5.20
C ASN A 69 4.41 -13.01 6.20
N PHE A 70 4.36 -12.65 7.48
CA PHE A 70 3.60 -13.40 8.48
C PHE A 70 2.11 -13.42 8.15
N PHE A 71 1.51 -12.26 7.83
CA PHE A 71 0.11 -12.18 7.43
C PHE A 71 -0.18 -12.93 6.13
N LEU A 72 0.73 -12.86 5.16
CA LEU A 72 0.63 -13.61 3.91
C LEU A 72 0.62 -15.11 4.18
N ALA A 73 1.61 -15.61 4.92
CA ALA A 73 1.72 -17.02 5.27
C ALA A 73 0.49 -17.51 6.06
N LEU A 74 0.01 -16.70 7.01
CA LEU A 74 -1.19 -16.99 7.79
C LEU A 74 -2.44 -17.07 6.91
N SER A 75 -2.63 -16.12 5.99
CA SER A 75 -3.74 -16.13 5.04
C SER A 75 -3.71 -17.38 4.16
N LEU A 76 -2.54 -17.73 3.62
CA LEU A 76 -2.37 -18.92 2.78
C LEU A 76 -2.64 -20.21 3.57
N SER A 77 -2.14 -20.29 4.80
CA SER A 77 -2.35 -21.45 5.69
C SER A 77 -3.82 -21.65 6.05
N ILE A 78 -4.56 -20.57 6.31
CA ILE A 78 -6.00 -20.65 6.61
C ILE A 78 -6.75 -21.21 5.41
N SER A 79 -6.43 -20.78 4.18
CA SER A 79 -7.07 -21.32 2.98
C SER A 79 -6.84 -22.83 2.85
N TYR A 80 -5.62 -23.32 3.09
CA TYR A 80 -5.33 -24.75 3.10
C TYR A 80 -6.06 -25.52 4.21
N PHE A 81 -6.21 -24.93 5.39
CA PHE A 81 -7.01 -25.52 6.46
C PHE A 81 -8.49 -25.64 6.08
N VAL A 82 -9.07 -24.61 5.48
CA VAL A 82 -10.46 -24.63 4.98
C VAL A 82 -10.64 -25.70 3.92
N TYR A 83 -9.67 -25.88 3.01
CA TYR A 83 -9.68 -26.99 2.06
C TYR A 83 -9.72 -28.34 2.75
N GLY A 84 -8.78 -28.59 3.67
CA GLY A 84 -8.75 -29.84 4.42
C GLY A 84 -10.04 -30.11 5.17
N PHE A 85 -10.60 -29.08 5.83
CA PHE A 85 -11.85 -29.19 6.56
C PHE A 85 -13.05 -29.48 5.64
N ALA A 86 -13.14 -28.80 4.50
CA ALA A 86 -14.20 -29.02 3.52
C ALA A 86 -14.16 -30.45 2.95
N TYR A 87 -12.97 -30.98 2.66
CA TYR A 87 -12.81 -32.36 2.22
C TYR A 87 -13.15 -33.36 3.33
N TRP A 88 -12.72 -33.13 4.57
CA TRP A 88 -13.04 -34.01 5.69
C TRP A 88 -14.55 -34.06 5.95
N TRP A 89 -15.19 -32.89 6.09
CA TRP A 89 -16.64 -32.79 6.26
C TRP A 89 -17.40 -33.37 5.07
N GLY A 90 -16.89 -33.15 3.87
CA GLY A 90 -17.43 -33.68 2.63
C GLY A 90 -17.39 -35.19 2.52
N SER A 91 -16.23 -35.79 2.82
CA SER A 91 -16.05 -37.24 2.83
C SER A 91 -16.99 -37.92 3.82
N ARG A 92 -17.29 -37.27 4.97
CA ARG A 92 -18.24 -37.77 5.95
C ARG A 92 -19.67 -37.80 5.40
N ASN A 93 -20.12 -36.73 4.74
CA ASN A 93 -21.45 -36.68 4.11
C ASN A 93 -21.62 -37.70 2.98
N VAL A 94 -20.57 -37.95 2.20
CA VAL A 94 -20.58 -39.00 1.17
C VAL A 94 -20.65 -40.39 1.82
N ALA A 95 -19.95 -40.60 2.95
CA ALA A 95 -19.97 -41.87 3.68
C ALA A 95 -21.34 -42.17 4.33
N ASP A 96 -22.10 -41.15 4.72
CA ASP A 96 -23.45 -41.29 5.29
C ASP A 96 -24.54 -41.55 4.22
N GLY A 97 -24.16 -41.59 2.93
CA GLY A 97 -25.02 -42.11 1.84
C GLY A 97 -26.11 -41.17 1.32
N TYR A 98 -26.12 -39.89 1.76
CA TYR A 98 -27.14 -38.91 1.35
C TYR A 98 -26.95 -38.39 -0.09
N TYR A 99 -25.74 -38.44 -0.65
CA TYR A 99 -25.40 -37.91 -1.98
C TYR A 99 -24.41 -38.81 -2.74
N SER A 100 -24.48 -38.80 -4.08
CA SER A 100 -23.50 -39.47 -4.93
C SER A 100 -22.12 -38.81 -4.77
N GLN A 101 -21.07 -39.63 -4.68
CA GLN A 101 -19.68 -39.16 -4.55
C GLN A 101 -19.27 -38.21 -5.68
N VAL A 102 -19.86 -38.38 -6.86
CA VAL A 102 -19.59 -37.55 -8.05
C VAL A 102 -20.15 -36.14 -7.89
N ASP A 103 -21.39 -36.01 -7.41
CA ASP A 103 -22.04 -34.70 -7.23
C ASP A 103 -21.30 -33.87 -6.17
N PHE A 104 -20.86 -34.51 -5.10
CA PHE A 104 -20.08 -33.85 -4.05
C PHE A 104 -18.74 -33.32 -4.59
N PHE A 105 -18.05 -34.09 -5.42
CA PHE A 105 -16.77 -33.72 -6.01
C PHE A 105 -16.88 -32.61 -7.06
N ILE A 106 -18.08 -32.38 -7.62
CA ILE A 106 -18.37 -31.27 -8.55
C ILE A 106 -18.76 -30.00 -7.79
N VAL A 107 -19.65 -30.11 -6.80
CA VAL A 107 -20.20 -28.95 -6.08
C VAL A 107 -19.13 -28.29 -5.20
N LEU A 108 -18.25 -29.05 -4.55
CA LEU A 108 -17.22 -28.51 -3.67
C LEU A 108 -16.25 -27.52 -4.38
N PRO A 109 -15.57 -27.88 -5.49
CA PRO A 109 -14.72 -26.93 -6.20
C PRO A 109 -15.51 -25.80 -6.87
N ALA A 110 -16.75 -26.03 -7.32
CA ALA A 110 -17.57 -24.98 -7.91
C ALA A 110 -17.94 -23.89 -6.89
N LEU A 111 -18.35 -24.29 -5.68
CA LEU A 111 -18.67 -23.38 -4.58
C LEU A 111 -17.43 -22.61 -4.14
N LEU A 112 -16.30 -23.29 -4.08
CA LEU A 112 -15.03 -22.70 -3.73
C LEU A 112 -14.59 -21.60 -4.71
N PHE A 113 -14.57 -21.90 -6.01
CA PHE A 113 -14.17 -20.92 -7.02
C PHE A 113 -15.11 -19.71 -7.02
N SER A 114 -16.40 -19.94 -6.77
CA SER A 114 -17.40 -18.87 -6.62
C SER A 114 -17.10 -17.97 -5.41
N ALA A 115 -16.72 -18.56 -4.28
CA ALA A 115 -16.32 -17.82 -3.08
C ALA A 115 -15.02 -17.04 -3.30
N GLN A 116 -14.02 -17.63 -3.97
CA GLN A 116 -12.77 -16.95 -4.32
C GLN A 116 -12.99 -15.77 -5.27
N ALA A 117 -13.80 -15.95 -6.32
CA ALA A 117 -14.16 -14.88 -7.24
C ALA A 117 -14.85 -13.72 -6.50
N SER A 118 -15.80 -14.04 -5.61
CA SER A 118 -16.47 -13.05 -4.77
C SER A 118 -15.49 -12.30 -3.86
N GLY A 119 -14.54 -13.01 -3.26
CA GLY A 119 -13.51 -12.39 -2.41
C GLY A 119 -12.60 -11.42 -3.18
N GLN A 120 -12.20 -11.77 -4.40
CA GLN A 120 -11.41 -10.87 -5.25
C GLN A 120 -12.20 -9.62 -5.68
N LEU A 121 -13.50 -9.77 -6.00
CA LEU A 121 -14.36 -8.63 -6.30
C LEU A 121 -14.44 -7.64 -5.12
N LEU A 122 -14.55 -8.14 -3.90
CA LEU A 122 -14.54 -7.30 -2.69
C LEU A 122 -13.18 -6.62 -2.48
N ALA A 123 -12.08 -7.31 -2.78
CA ALA A 123 -10.74 -6.73 -2.70
C ALA A 123 -10.51 -5.59 -3.71
N PHE A 124 -11.17 -5.62 -4.88
CA PHE A 124 -11.12 -4.53 -5.86
C PHE A 124 -12.06 -3.35 -5.55
N SER A 125 -13.01 -3.52 -4.63
CA SER A 125 -13.94 -2.45 -4.23
C SER A 125 -13.27 -1.12 -3.83
N PRO A 126 -12.20 -1.07 -3.02
CA PRO A 126 -11.52 0.19 -2.70
C PRO A 126 -10.82 0.84 -3.90
N ASP A 127 -10.34 0.06 -4.86
CA ASP A 127 -9.69 0.60 -6.06
C ASP A 127 -10.70 1.23 -7.00
N ILE A 128 -11.89 0.64 -7.14
CA ILE A 128 -13.03 1.23 -7.87
C ILE A 128 -13.44 2.56 -7.20
N SER A 129 -13.50 2.59 -5.88
CA SER A 129 -13.81 3.81 -5.14
C SER A 129 -12.78 4.92 -5.37
N LYS A 130 -11.48 4.59 -5.30
CA LYS A 130 -10.40 5.55 -5.59
C LYS A 130 -10.44 6.05 -7.04
N ALA A 131 -10.68 5.16 -8.01
CA ALA A 131 -10.79 5.53 -9.41
C ALA A 131 -11.95 6.52 -9.64
N HIS A 132 -13.08 6.30 -8.99
CA HIS A 132 -14.22 7.22 -9.04
C HIS A 132 -13.87 8.61 -8.46
N VAL A 133 -13.18 8.65 -7.31
CA VAL A 133 -12.74 9.92 -6.71
C VAL A 133 -11.75 10.66 -7.61
N SER A 134 -10.78 9.96 -8.19
CA SER A 134 -9.82 10.55 -9.12
C SER A 134 -10.49 11.10 -10.39
N ALA A 135 -11.45 10.36 -10.96
CA ALA A 135 -12.22 10.83 -12.11
C ALA A 135 -13.04 12.08 -11.76
N SER A 136 -13.70 12.11 -10.60
CA SER A 136 -14.45 13.27 -10.11
C SER A 136 -13.57 14.51 -9.97
N ASN A 137 -12.33 14.36 -9.51
CA ASN A 137 -11.39 15.48 -9.40
C ASN A 137 -11.00 16.04 -10.78
N ILE A 138 -10.76 15.17 -11.77
CA ILE A 138 -10.42 15.59 -13.14
C ILE A 138 -11.61 16.32 -13.79
N PHE A 139 -12.81 15.76 -13.70
CA PHE A 139 -14.01 16.41 -14.23
C PHE A 139 -14.30 17.73 -13.53
N GLY A 140 -14.11 17.83 -12.21
CA GLY A 140 -14.25 19.07 -11.47
C GLY A 140 -13.29 20.17 -11.93
N LEU A 141 -12.05 19.83 -12.27
CA LEU A 141 -11.09 20.78 -12.85
C LEU A 141 -11.43 21.17 -14.29
N LEU A 142 -12.03 20.25 -15.07
CA LEU A 142 -12.41 20.52 -16.45
C LEU A 142 -13.64 21.44 -16.56
N ASP A 143 -14.55 21.35 -15.58
CA ASP A 143 -15.79 22.13 -15.50
C ASP A 143 -15.56 23.53 -14.90
N GLU A 144 -14.38 23.77 -14.31
CA GLU A 144 -13.98 25.09 -13.78
C GLU A 144 -13.58 26.02 -14.95
N TYR A 145 -14.59 26.68 -15.54
CA TYR A 145 -14.34 27.74 -16.52
C TYR A 145 -13.63 28.93 -15.83
N PRO A 146 -12.54 29.47 -16.42
CA PRO A 146 -11.87 30.64 -15.86
C PRO A 146 -12.84 31.82 -15.77
N PRO A 147 -12.84 32.58 -14.66
CA PRO A 147 -13.68 33.76 -14.53
C PRO A 147 -13.37 34.73 -15.67
N LYS A 148 -14.41 35.11 -16.41
CA LYS A 148 -14.31 36.06 -17.54
C LYS A 148 -13.74 37.38 -17.02
N LEU A 149 -12.54 37.72 -17.51
CA LEU A 149 -11.89 39.03 -17.35
C LEU A 149 -12.70 40.13 -18.06
#